data_AF-A0A967GVR3-F1
#
_entry.id   AF-A0A967GVR3-F1
#
_cell.length_a   1.000
_cell.length_b   1.000
_cell.length_c   1.000
_cell.angle_alpha   90.00
_cell.angle_beta   90.00
_cell.angle_gamma   90.00
#
_symmetry.space_group_name_H-M   'P 1'
#
loop_
_entity.id
_entity.type
_entity.pdbx_description
1 polymer ?
#
loop_
_entity_poly.entity_id
_entity_poly.type
_entity_poly.pdbx_seq_one_letter_code
_entity_poly.pdbx_strand_id
1 'polypeptide(L)' 'EALHGEGLPIAGEFADLTVLDNDGETLKLEDASNSTIVEFRYNDALPWPTAPDGLGPSLVLIDPTSKPDPSDPAN' A
#
# COMPACT_ATOMS: atom_id res chain seq x y z
N GLU A 1 4.35 14.77 1.76
CA GLU A 1 5.75 14.31 1.73
C GLU A 1 6.45 14.27 3.09
N ALA A 2 6.33 15.26 3.97
CA ALA A 2 7.05 15.26 5.26
C ALA A 2 6.67 14.16 6.27
N LEU A 3 5.60 13.38 6.05
CA LEU A 3 5.11 12.36 7.00
C LEU A 3 5.79 10.98 6.83
N HIS A 4 6.36 10.69 5.65
CA HIS A 4 6.89 9.36 5.31
C HIS A 4 8.42 9.27 5.33
N GLY A 5 9.10 10.27 5.89
CA GLY A 5 10.57 10.34 5.97
C GLY A 5 11.19 10.93 4.71
N GLU A 6 11.90 12.04 4.86
CA GLU A 6 12.64 12.63 3.73
C GLU A 6 13.79 11.71 3.32
N GLY A 7 13.89 11.43 2.02
CA GLY A 7 14.99 10.64 1.44
C GLY A 7 14.84 9.12 1.53
N LEU A 8 13.68 8.58 1.94
CA LEU A 8 13.41 7.16 1.75
C LEU A 8 13.14 6.87 0.26
N PRO A 9 13.71 5.79 -0.31
CA PRO A 9 13.45 5.43 -1.69
C PRO A 9 11.97 5.04 -1.86
N ILE A 10 11.30 5.64 -2.84
CA ILE A 10 9.96 5.22 -3.25
C ILE A 10 10.13 3.90 -4.01
N ALA A 11 9.52 2.83 -3.50
CA ALA A 11 9.65 1.49 -4.07
C ALA A 11 8.99 1.35 -5.45
N GLY A 12 8.04 2.23 -5.77
CA GLY A 12 7.43 2.35 -7.09
C GLY A 12 6.45 3.53 -7.14
N GLU A 13 6.42 4.21 -8.27
CA GLU A 13 5.39 5.20 -8.61
C GLU A 13 4.61 4.65 -9.81
N PHE A 14 3.29 4.65 -9.70
CA PHE A 14 2.43 4.37 -10.84
C PHE A 14 2.44 5.59 -11.77
N ALA A 15 3.03 5.44 -12.96
CA ALA A 15 3.12 6.49 -13.98
C ALA A 15 2.03 6.32 -15.06
N ASP A 16 1.85 7.35 -15.90
CA ASP A 16 1.04 7.28 -17.12
C ASP A 16 -0.42 6.77 -16.93
N LEU A 17 -1.08 7.21 -15.86
CA LEU A 17 -2.44 6.80 -15.48
C LEU A 17 -2.59 5.30 -15.17
N THR A 18 -1.48 4.60 -14.91
CA THR A 18 -1.57 3.38 -14.14
C THR A 18 -2.04 3.77 -12.74
N VAL A 19 -3.10 3.12 -12.29
CA VAL A 19 -3.73 3.36 -11.00
C VAL A 19 -4.09 2.00 -10.43
N LEU A 20 -4.32 1.96 -9.12
CA LEU A 20 -4.83 0.76 -8.52
C LEU A 20 -6.25 0.46 -9.04
N ASP A 21 -6.62 -0.81 -9.10
CA ASP A 21 -7.97 -1.24 -9.44
C ASP A 21 -8.96 -0.83 -8.34
N ASN A 22 -10.01 -0.11 -8.75
CA ASN A 22 -11.09 0.33 -7.86
C ASN A 22 -12.01 -0.82 -7.40
N ASP A 23 -11.85 -2.05 -7.91
CA ASP A 23 -12.50 -3.23 -7.34
C ASP A 23 -11.51 -4.11 -6.53
N GLY A 24 -10.30 -3.60 -6.30
CA GLY A 24 -9.23 -4.21 -5.53
C GLY A 24 -8.34 -5.17 -6.32
N GLU A 25 -7.06 -5.23 -5.94
CA GLU A 25 -6.04 -6.02 -6.61
C GLU A 25 -5.04 -6.63 -5.63
N THR A 26 -4.17 -7.52 -6.14
CA THR A 26 -3.05 -8.05 -5.37
C THR A 26 -1.83 -7.16 -5.55
N LEU A 27 -1.33 -6.62 -4.45
CA LEU A 27 -0.08 -5.89 -4.39
C LEU A 27 1.03 -6.81 -3.93
N LYS A 28 2.16 -6.78 -4.65
CA LYS A 28 3.35 -7.57 -4.35
C LYS A 28 4.58 -6.69 -4.35
N LEU A 29 5.32 -6.71 -3.25
CA LEU A 29 6.64 -6.11 -3.15
C LEU A 29 7.69 -7.22 -3.19
N GLU A 30 8.60 -7.14 -4.14
CA GLU A 30 9.70 -8.08 -4.32
C GLU A 30 11.05 -7.38 -4.13
N ASP A 31 12.07 -8.14 -3.72
CA ASP A 31 13.45 -7.67 -3.77
C ASP A 31 14.06 -7.80 -5.18
N ALA A 32 15.28 -7.30 -5.35
CA ALA A 32 16.01 -7.37 -6.63
C ALA A 32 16.35 -8.81 -7.10
N SER A 33 16.13 -9.82 -6.25
CA SER A 33 16.30 -11.24 -6.57
C SER A 33 14.96 -11.95 -6.85
N ASN A 34 13.87 -11.20 -7.01
CA ASN A 34 12.49 -11.70 -7.16
C ASN A 34 11.98 -12.50 -5.95
N SER A 35 12.54 -12.25 -4.75
CA SER A 35 11.96 -12.79 -3.52
C SER A 35 10.81 -11.92 -3.05
N THR A 36 9.65 -12.52 -2.78
CA THR A 36 8.51 -11.80 -2.20
C THR A 36 8.87 -11.30 -0.80
N ILE A 37 8.87 -9.98 -0.61
CA ILE A 37 8.96 -9.33 0.71
C ILE A 37 7.59 -9.34 1.36
N VAL A 38 6.56 -8.95 0.60
CA VAL A 38 5.17 -8.93 1.05
C VAL A 38 4.23 -9.07 -0.16
N GLU A 39 3.10 -9.76 0.05
CA GLU A 39 2.02 -9.90 -0.91
C GLU A 39 0.69 -9.87 -0.17
N PHE A 40 -0.24 -9.01 -0.60
CA PHE A 40 -1.56 -8.89 0.03
C PHE A 40 -2.60 -8.38 -0.98
N ARG A 41 -3.88 -8.63 -0.69
CA ARG A 41 -4.98 -8.13 -1.51
C ARG A 41 -5.56 -6.86 -0.93
N TYR A 42 -5.41 -5.77 -1.68
CA TYR A 42 -6.00 -4.48 -1.40
C TYR A 42 -7.44 -4.39 -1.94
N ASN A 43 -8.28 -3.58 -1.31
CA ASN A 43 -9.60 -3.18 -1.81
C ASN A 43 -9.88 -1.75 -1.36
N ASP A 44 -10.64 -0.98 -2.13
CA ASP A 44 -11.10 0.36 -1.75
C ASP A 44 -12.43 0.33 -0.94
N ALA A 45 -13.01 -0.86 -0.78
CA ALA A 45 -14.20 -1.13 0.01
C ALA A 45 -13.89 -1.84 1.33
N LEU A 46 -14.90 -1.89 2.20
CA LEU A 46 -14.84 -2.68 3.45
C LEU A 46 -14.38 -4.11 3.16
N PRO A 47 -13.47 -4.67 3.96
CA PRO A 47 -13.04 -4.19 5.28
C PRO A 47 -11.93 -3.12 5.30
N TRP A 48 -11.31 -2.80 4.17
CA TRP A 48 -10.28 -1.76 4.11
C TRP A 48 -10.90 -0.37 4.33
N PRO A 49 -10.12 0.61 4.84
CA PRO A 49 -10.60 1.98 4.94
C PRO A 49 -10.97 2.49 3.55
N THR A 50 -12.18 3.00 3.37
CA THR A 50 -12.63 3.61 2.10
C THR A 50 -12.20 5.07 1.99
N ALA A 51 -11.68 5.64 3.08
CA ALA A 51 -11.21 7.02 3.14
C ALA A 51 -10.09 7.37 2.16
N PRO A 52 -9.14 6.47 1.79
CA PRO A 52 -8.10 6.75 0.81
C PRO A 52 -8.57 6.84 -0.64
N ASP A 53 -9.86 6.64 -0.91
CA ASP A 53 -10.42 6.79 -2.26
C ASP A 53 -10.44 8.28 -2.70
N GLY A 54 -9.96 8.55 -3.91
CA GLY A 54 -9.97 9.86 -4.55
C GLY A 54 -9.09 10.93 -3.89
N LEU A 55 -9.73 11.95 -3.29
CA LEU A 55 -9.05 13.10 -2.65
C LEU A 55 -8.76 12.89 -1.16
N GLY A 56 -8.93 11.65 -0.70
CA GLY A 56 -8.73 11.27 0.68
C GLY A 56 -7.27 11.17 1.13
N PRO A 57 -7.03 10.90 2.42
CA PRO A 57 -5.70 10.67 2.96
C PRO A 57 -5.06 9.40 2.37
N SER A 58 -3.73 9.34 2.30
CA SER A 58 -3.02 8.11 1.90
C SER A 58 -3.31 6.94 2.85
N LEU A 59 -3.36 5.71 2.33
CA LEU A 59 -3.39 4.50 3.14
C LEU A 59 -2.00 4.24 3.74
N VAL A 60 -1.95 4.05 5.05
CA VAL A 60 -0.70 3.89 5.81
C VAL A 60 -0.89 2.79 6.85
N LEU A 61 0.13 1.96 7.06
CA LEU A 61 0.15 0.99 8.16
C LEU A 61 0.16 1.73 9.49
N ILE A 62 -0.68 1.33 10.45
CA ILE A 62 -0.83 1.98 11.75
C ILE A 62 0.45 1.85 12.57
N ASP A 63 1.07 0.66 12.58
CA ASP A 63 2.36 0.41 13.23
C ASP A 63 3.28 -0.42 12.33
N PRO A 64 4.06 0.21 11.43
CA PRO A 64 4.96 -0.52 10.53
C PRO A 64 6.10 -1.23 11.29
N THR A 65 6.42 -0.84 12.53
CA THR A 65 7.50 -1.44 13.30
C THR A 65 7.12 -2.75 13.96
N SER A 66 5.82 -2.95 14.21
CA SER A 66 5.26 -4.20 14.74
C SER A 66 5.25 -5.37 13.74
N LYS A 67 5.54 -5.09 12.45
CA LYS A 67 5.39 -6.03 11.34
C LYS A 67 3.97 -6.65 11.31
N PRO A 68 2.93 -5.81 11.27
CA PRO A 68 1.55 -6.27 11.30
C PRO A 68 1.25 -7.04 10.01
N ASP A 69 0.23 -7.91 10.03
CA ASP A 69 -0.16 -8.65 8.83
C ASP A 69 -0.65 -7.65 7.77
N PRO A 70 0.02 -7.54 6.62
CA PRO A 70 -0.35 -6.60 5.58
C PRO A 70 -1.62 -7.03 4.81
N SER A 71 -2.13 -8.24 5.04
CA SER A 71 -3.44 -8.68 4.54
C SER A 71 -4.58 -8.34 5.49
N ASP A 72 -4.29 -7.86 6.70
CA ASP A 72 -5.31 -7.47 7.65
C ASP A 72 -5.69 -5.99 7.43
N PRO A 73 -6.92 -5.72 6.97
CA PRO A 73 -7.42 -4.39 6.65
C PRO A 73 -7.59 -3.48 7.87
N ALA A 74 -7.50 -4.02 9.09
CA ALA A 74 -7.63 -3.27 10.34
C ALA A 74 -6.29 -2.75 10.89
N ASN A 75 -5.17 -3.08 10.24
CA ASN A 75 -3.80 -2.72 10.63
C ASN A 75 -3.28 -1.41 10.04
#